data_AF-A0A838JZ61-F1
#
_entry.id   AF-A0A838JZ61-F1
#
_cell.length_a   1.000
_cell.length_b   1.000
_cell.length_c   1.000
_cell.angle_alpha   90.00
_cell.angle_beta   90.00
_cell.angle_gamma   90.00
#
_symmetry.space_group_name_H-M   'P 1'
#
loop_
_entity.id
_entity.type
_entity.pdbx_description
1 polymer ?
#
loop_
_entity_poly.entity_id
_entity_poly.type
_entity_poly.pdbx_seq_one_letter_code
_entity_poly.pdbx_strand_id
1 'polypeptide(L)' 'MATIQIRDLPEDTYEIIRRRARGEGRSIQAYMRDRVVEFAAAPTKDEVIAAIEMALARHSGAGATGGQIADDVADDRR' A
#
# COMPACT_ATOMS: atom_id res chain seq x y z
N MET A 1 -12.15 -0.34 -17.91
CA MET A 1 -12.20 0.60 -16.76
C MET A 1 -13.11 -0.03 -15.71
N ALA A 2 -12.63 -0.21 -14.47
CA ALA A 2 -13.47 -0.78 -13.41
C ALA A 2 -14.41 0.31 -12.87
N THR A 3 -15.67 -0.07 -12.61
CA THR A 3 -16.67 0.79 -11.99
C THR A 3 -17.03 0.23 -10.64
N ILE A 4 -17.03 1.07 -9.61
CA ILE A 4 -17.45 0.72 -8.25
C ILE A 4 -18.75 1.47 -7.97
N GLN A 5 -19.81 0.74 -7.61
CA GLN A 5 -21.05 1.31 -7.10
C GLN A 5 -21.08 1.19 -5.58
N ILE A 6 -21.22 2.32 -4.89
CA ILE A 6 -21.43 2.35 -3.43
C ILE A 6 -22.94 2.49 -3.21
N ARG A 7 -23.54 1.49 -2.54
CA ARG A 7 -24.97 1.46 -2.20
C ARG A 7 -25.18 1.88 -0.75
N ASP A 8 -26.39 2.35 -0.46
CA ASP A 8 -26.86 2.63 0.90
C ASP A 8 -25.94 3.60 1.68
N LEU A 9 -25.38 4.59 0.97
CA LEU A 9 -24.57 5.64 1.59
C LEU A 9 -25.50 6.54 2.43
N PRO A 10 -25.21 6.77 3.72
CA PRO A 10 -25.98 7.71 4.52
C PRO A 10 -25.99 9.09 3.88
N GLU A 11 -27.15 9.75 3.85
CA GLU A 11 -27.36 11.03 3.17
C GLU A 11 -26.36 12.10 3.66
N ASP A 12 -26.14 12.16 4.97
CA ASP A 12 -25.20 13.10 5.58
C ASP A 12 -23.77 12.92 5.05
N THR A 13 -23.35 11.67 4.84
CA THR A 13 -22.04 11.35 4.26
C THR A 13 -21.95 11.79 2.81
N TYR A 14 -23.01 11.55 2.03
CA TYR A 14 -23.09 11.99 0.63
C TYR A 14 -22.96 13.51 0.53
N GLU A 15 -23.68 14.26 1.35
CA GLU A 15 -23.66 15.73 1.33
C GLU A 15 -22.31 16.30 1.78
N ILE A 16 -21.63 15.67 2.74
CA ILE A 16 -20.25 16.03 3.10
C ILE A 16 -19.30 15.87 1.90
N ILE A 17 -19.36 14.73 1.21
CA ILE A 17 -18.52 14.46 0.03
C ILE A 17 -18.82 15.46 -1.08
N ARG A 18 -20.11 15.68 -1.36
CA ARG A 18 -20.58 16.64 -2.37
C ARG A 18 -20.10 18.05 -2.11
N ARG A 19 -20.17 18.51 -0.85
CA ARG A 19 -19.66 19.83 -0.45
C ARG A 19 -18.15 19.94 -0.64
N ARG A 20 -17.37 18.93 -0.23
CA ARG A 20 -15.90 18.92 -0.40
C ARG A 20 -15.50 18.94 -1.87
N ALA A 21 -16.10 18.07 -2.69
CA ALA A 21 -15.83 18.02 -4.13
C ALA A 21 -16.11 19.38 -4.81
N ARG A 22 -17.24 20.02 -4.47
CA ARG A 22 -17.55 21.38 -4.97
C ARG A 22 -16.59 22.44 -4.48
N GLY A 23 -16.15 22.38 -3.22
CA GLY A 23 -15.14 23.28 -2.68
C GLY A 23 -13.82 23.23 -3.46
N GLU A 24 -13.50 22.09 -4.06
CA GLU A 24 -12.34 21.90 -4.94
C GLU A 24 -12.65 22.13 -6.44
N GLY A 25 -13.89 22.48 -6.81
CA GLY A 25 -14.29 22.66 -8.20
C GLY A 25 -14.36 21.35 -9.01
N ARG A 26 -14.53 20.21 -8.33
CA ARG A 26 -14.47 18.87 -8.92
C ARG A 26 -15.85 18.21 -8.96
N SER A 27 -16.05 17.32 -9.93
CA SER A 27 -17.19 16.39 -9.86
C SER A 27 -16.98 15.40 -8.70
N ILE A 28 -18.08 14.89 -8.12
CA ILE A 28 -18.03 13.89 -7.04
C ILE A 28 -17.26 12.66 -7.50
N GLN A 29 -17.48 12.21 -8.73
CA GLN A 29 -16.78 11.04 -9.30
C GLN A 29 -15.28 11.27 -9.37
N ALA A 30 -14.83 12.42 -9.87
CA ALA A 30 -13.40 12.73 -9.96
C ALA A 30 -12.77 12.87 -8.57
N TYR A 31 -13.49 13.45 -7.60
CA TYR A 31 -13.03 13.57 -6.22
C TYR A 31 -12.87 12.18 -5.55
N MET A 32 -13.89 11.33 -5.66
CA MET A 32 -13.87 10.00 -5.06
C MET A 32 -12.88 9.05 -5.73
N ARG A 33 -12.68 9.16 -7.05
CA ARG A 33 -11.67 8.37 -7.76
C ARG A 33 -10.29 8.60 -7.16
N ASP A 34 -9.89 9.86 -6.97
CA ASP A 34 -8.57 10.17 -6.41
C ASP A 34 -8.43 9.63 -4.99
N ARG A 35 -9.51 9.69 -4.20
CA ARG A 35 -9.53 9.13 -2.84
C ARG A 35 -9.35 7.60 -2.84
N VAL A 36 -9.95 6.91 -3.80
CA VAL A 36 -9.78 5.45 -3.98
C VAL A 36 -8.38 5.12 -4.47
N VAL A 37 -7.81 5.92 -5.37
CA VAL A 37 -6.42 5.75 -5.84
C VAL A 37 -5.45 5.92 -4.69
N GLU A 38 -5.62 6.97 -3.87
CA GLU A 38 -4.81 7.21 -2.68
C GLU A 38 -4.93 6.05 -1.69
N PHE A 39 -6.15 5.57 -1.43
CA PHE A 39 -6.39 4.41 -0.57
C PHE A 39 -5.66 3.15 -1.06
N ALA A 40 -5.61 2.92 -2.37
CA ALA A 40 -4.96 1.76 -2.96
C ALA A 40 -3.45 1.94 -3.21
N ALA A 41 -2.90 3.14 -3.00
CA ALA A 41 -1.51 3.44 -3.35
C ALA A 41 -0.48 2.77 -2.44
N ALA A 42 -0.87 2.39 -1.22
CA ALA A 42 0.01 1.76 -0.25
C ALA A 42 -0.59 0.45 0.25
N PRO A 43 0.23 -0.60 0.44
CA PRO A 43 -0.21 -1.83 1.08
C PRO A 43 -0.55 -1.56 2.56
N THR A 44 -1.51 -2.31 3.05
CA THR A 44 -1.82 -2.40 4.47
C THR A 44 -0.67 -3.05 5.25
N LYS A 45 -0.64 -2.86 6.57
CA LYS A 45 0.36 -3.49 7.44
C LYS A 45 0.32 -5.02 7.32
N ASP A 46 -0.87 -5.59 7.25
CA ASP A 46 -1.06 -7.03 7.16
C ASP A 46 -0.53 -7.57 5.82
N GLU A 47 -0.78 -6.86 4.72
CA GLU A 47 -0.20 -7.21 3.41
C GLU A 47 1.33 -7.11 3.41
N VAL A 48 1.90 -6.11 4.09
CA VAL A 48 3.36 -5.99 4.24
C VAL A 48 3.94 -7.15 5.05
N ILE A 49 3.31 -7.51 6.17
CA ILE A 49 3.76 -8.65 7.00
C ILE A 49 3.68 -9.94 6.19
N ALA A 50 2.56 -10.19 5.51
CA ALA A 50 2.40 -11.36 4.65
C ALA A 50 3.46 -11.40 3.54
N ALA A 51 3.79 -10.25 2.93
CA ALA A 51 4.85 -10.16 1.93
C ALA A 51 6.25 -10.48 2.51
N ILE A 52 6.54 -10.05 3.74
CA ILE A 52 7.79 -10.36 4.45
C ILE A 52 7.87 -11.86 4.76
N GLU A 53 6.79 -12.45 5.29
CA GLU A 53 6.73 -13.89 5.58
C GLU A 53 6.93 -14.73 4.31
N MET A 54 6.27 -14.34 3.20
CA MET A 54 6.48 -14.97 1.90
C MET A 54 7.92 -14.79 1.37
N ALA A 55 8.55 -13.66 1.62
CA ALA A 55 9.95 -13.45 1.26
C ALA A 55 10.86 -14.36 2.10
N LEU A 56 10.63 -14.45 3.42
CA LEU A 56 11.42 -15.28 4.31
C LEU A 56 11.25 -16.78 4.03
N ALA A 57 10.03 -17.24 3.75
CA ALA A 57 9.76 -18.64 3.37
C ALA A 57 10.42 -19.04 2.05
N ARG A 58 10.64 -18.08 1.12
CA ARG A 58 11.44 -18.31 -0.09
C ARG A 58 12.94 -18.37 0.20
N HIS A 59 13.39 -17.71 1.26
CA HIS A 59 14.78 -17.68 1.71
C HIS A 59 14.96 -18.60 2.92
N SER A 60 14.80 -19.91 2.72
CA SER A 60 14.95 -20.94 3.77
C SER A 60 16.40 -21.20 4.21
N GLY A 61 17.36 -20.39 3.77
CA GLY A 61 18.74 -20.50 4.25
C GLY A 61 18.88 -19.90 5.64
N ALA A 62 19.67 -20.51 6.52
CA ALA A 62 20.19 -19.80 7.68
C ALA A 62 20.84 -18.51 7.15
N GLY A 63 20.32 -17.35 7.56
CA GLY A 63 20.84 -16.06 7.10
C GLY A 63 22.36 -15.98 7.28
N ALA A 64 23.01 -15.04 6.60
CA ALA A 64 24.46 -14.89 6.66
C ALA A 64 24.94 -14.89 8.13
N THR A 65 25.79 -15.85 8.47
CA THR A 65 26.40 -15.92 9.80
C THR A 65 27.44 -14.81 9.93
N GLY A 66 27.71 -14.37 11.16
CA GLY A 66 28.74 -13.36 11.40
C GLY A 66 30.13 -13.75 10.84
N GLY A 67 30.44 -15.06 10.81
CA GLY A 67 31.66 -15.58 10.19
C GLY A 67 31.68 -15.36 8.68
N GLN A 68 30.61 -15.75 7.99
CA GLN A 68 30.49 -15.56 6.53
C GLN A 68 30.56 -14.09 6.12
N ILE A 69 29.95 -13.19 6.90
CA ILE A 69 30.03 -11.75 6.64
C ILE A 69 31.48 -11.25 6.78
N ALA A 70 32.20 -11.72 7.81
CA ALA A 70 33.58 -11.32 8.02
C ALA A 70 34.50 -11.82 6.90
N ASP A 71 34.26 -13.04 6.41
CA ASP A 71 35.00 -13.64 5.30
C ASP A 71 34.75 -12.88 3.98
N ASP A 72 33.49 -12.60 3.63
CA ASP A 72 33.13 -11.84 2.42
C ASP A 72 33.77 -10.44 2.41
N VAL A 73 33.78 -9.75 3.56
CA VAL A 73 34.40 -8.41 3.72
C VAL A 73 35.93 -8.47 3.62
N ALA A 74 36.55 -9.56 4.06
CA ALA A 74 37.99 -9.74 3.93
C ALA A 74 38.41 -10.01 2.48
N ASP A 75 37.59 -10.74 1.72
CA ASP A 75 37.83 -11.04 0.31
C ASP A 75 37.63 -9.81 -0.60
N ASP A 76 36.66 -8.92 -0.32
CA ASP A 76 36.46 -7.66 -1.07
C ASP A 76 37.64 -6.67 -0.97
N ARG A 77 38.48 -6.82 0.07
CA ARG A 77 39.63 -5.93 0.34
C ARG A 77 40.95 -6.39 -0.29
N ARG A 78 40.99 -7.56 -0.94
CA ARG A 78 42.17 -8.07 -1.67
C ARG A 78 42.20 -7.57 -3.11
#